data_AF-A0A3D3PFG4-F1
#
_entry.id   AF-A0A3D3PFG4-F1
#
_cell.length_a   1.000
_cell.length_b   1.000
_cell.length_c   1.000
_cell.angle_alpha   90.00
_cell.angle_beta   90.00
_cell.angle_gamma   90.00
#
_symmetry.space_group_name_H-M   'P 1'
#
loop_
_entity.id
_entity.type
_entity.pdbx_description
1 polymer ?
#
loop_
_entity_poly.entity_id
_entity_poly.type
_entity_poly.pdbx_seq_one_letter_code
_entity_poly.pdbx_strand_id
1 'polypeptide(L)'
;MSLNNMDNEWKKEAPKLAAMGKINPFSVPDGYFNTLPEQINSQLFLAELHPGNATGKFTVPDGYFENLSEHIESRISVEKLREELSGNSFT
;
A
#
# COMPACT_ATOMS: atom_id res chain seq x y z
N MET A 1 -18.48 16.92 33.83
CA MET A 1 -18.43 16.18 32.57
C MET A 1 -19.30 14.93 32.73
N SER A 2 -20.52 14.91 32.16
CA SER A 2 -21.40 13.73 32.22
C SER A 2 -21.15 12.87 31.00
N LEU A 3 -20.44 11.74 31.17
CA LEU A 3 -20.17 10.76 30.12
C LEU A 3 -21.28 9.69 30.03
N ASN A 4 -22.54 10.07 30.16
CA ASN A 4 -23.65 9.12 30.26
C ASN A 4 -24.78 9.48 29.29
N ASN A 5 -24.46 9.61 28.00
CA ASN A 5 -25.49 9.69 26.95
C ASN A 5 -24.96 9.35 25.53
N MET A 6 -24.27 8.23 25.38
CA MET A 6 -23.99 7.64 24.05
C MET A 6 -24.43 6.17 24.07
N ASP A 7 -25.61 5.97 24.65
CA ASP A 7 -26.21 4.68 24.91
C ASP A 7 -26.59 3.99 23.60
N ASN A 8 -25.70 3.11 23.14
CA ASN A 8 -26.05 1.92 22.36
C ASN A 8 -26.66 2.13 20.95
N GLU A 9 -26.66 3.33 20.35
CA GLU A 9 -27.12 3.51 18.95
C GLU A 9 -26.38 2.57 17.98
N TRP A 10 -25.06 2.38 18.18
CA TRP A 10 -24.27 1.44 17.38
C TRP A 10 -24.78 -0.01 17.44
N LYS A 11 -25.51 -0.40 18.50
CA LYS A 11 -26.10 -1.75 18.59
C LYS A 11 -27.26 -1.95 17.63
N LYS A 12 -27.96 -0.88 17.24
CA LYS A 12 -28.99 -0.90 16.20
C LYS A 12 -28.36 -1.03 14.82
N GLU A 13 -27.23 -0.34 14.61
CA GLU A 13 -26.48 -0.36 13.36
C GLU A 13 -25.73 -1.68 13.15
N ALA A 14 -25.26 -2.33 14.23
CA ALA A 14 -24.50 -3.57 14.19
C ALA A 14 -25.03 -4.62 15.19
N PRO A 15 -26.25 -5.16 15.00
CA PRO A 15 -26.88 -6.10 15.94
C PRO A 15 -26.09 -7.39 16.11
N LYS A 16 -25.39 -7.85 15.06
CA LYS A 16 -24.50 -9.04 15.14
C LYS A 16 -23.31 -8.81 16.06
N LEU A 17 -22.71 -7.61 16.04
CA LEU A 17 -21.60 -7.25 16.92
C LEU A 17 -22.10 -7.01 18.36
N ALA A 18 -23.28 -6.41 18.51
CA ALA A 18 -23.90 -6.20 19.80
C ALA A 18 -24.26 -7.51 20.52
N ALA A 19 -24.59 -8.56 19.76
CA ALA A 19 -24.85 -9.90 20.27
C ALA A 19 -23.56 -10.71 20.55
N MET A 20 -22.41 -10.25 20.06
CA MET A 20 -21.13 -10.90 20.31
C MET A 20 -20.69 -10.61 21.75
N GLY A 21 -20.19 -11.63 22.46
CA GLY A 21 -19.66 -11.45 23.80
C GLY A 21 -18.49 -10.46 23.79
N LYS A 22 -18.38 -9.63 24.83
CA LYS A 22 -17.20 -8.76 25.06
C LYS A 22 -16.00 -9.61 25.49
N ILE A 23 -15.55 -10.47 24.58
CA ILE A 23 -14.48 -11.42 24.77
C ILE A 23 -13.36 -10.98 23.82
N ASN A 24 -12.12 -10.98 24.29
CA ASN A 24 -10.98 -10.75 23.42
C ASN A 24 -10.71 -12.04 22.63
N PRO A 25 -10.92 -12.07 21.29
CA PRO A 25 -10.67 -13.28 20.49
C PRO A 25 -9.18 -13.45 20.15
N PHE A 26 -8.34 -12.47 20.48
CA PHE A 26 -6.93 -12.49 20.12
C PHE A 26 -6.13 -13.15 21.24
N SER A 27 -5.31 -14.14 20.85
CA SER A 27 -4.29 -14.76 21.70
C SER A 27 -2.96 -14.73 20.96
N VAL A 28 -1.87 -14.71 21.73
CA VAL A 28 -0.53 -14.88 21.18
C VAL A 28 -0.03 -16.29 21.50
N PRO A 29 0.82 -16.88 20.65
CA PRO A 29 1.48 -18.14 20.96
C PRO A 29 2.33 -18.05 22.23
N ASP A 30 2.55 -19.20 22.87
CA ASP A 30 3.45 -19.29 24.02
C ASP A 30 4.85 -18.77 23.66
N GLY A 31 5.41 -17.95 24.54
CA GLY A 31 6.75 -17.38 24.35
C GLY A 31 6.83 -16.23 23.34
N TYR A 32 5.72 -15.78 22.73
CA TYR A 32 5.71 -14.67 21.76
C TYR A 32 6.50 -13.45 22.24
N PHE A 33 6.19 -12.93 23.42
CA PHE A 33 6.87 -11.76 23.98
C PHE A 33 8.28 -12.05 24.48
N ASN A 34 8.63 -13.32 24.75
CA ASN A 34 9.96 -13.71 25.18
C ASN A 34 10.94 -13.73 23.99
N THR A 35 10.49 -14.19 22.81
CA THR A 35 11.32 -14.28 21.59
C THR A 35 11.29 -13.01 20.75
N LEU A 36 10.25 -12.17 20.91
CA LEU A 36 10.05 -10.97 20.11
C LEU A 36 11.28 -10.03 20.08
N PRO A 37 11.97 -9.73 21.20
CA PRO A 37 13.14 -8.84 21.17
C PRO A 37 14.28 -9.38 20.30
N GLU A 38 14.55 -10.69 20.39
CA GLU A 38 15.59 -11.35 19.60
C GLU A 38 15.24 -11.36 18.11
N GLN A 39 13.98 -11.61 17.78
CA GLN A 39 13.48 -11.59 16.41
C GLN A 39 13.59 -10.20 15.78
N ILE A 40 13.23 -9.13 16.52
CA ILE A 40 13.36 -7.75 16.06
C ILE A 40 14.82 -7.41 15.80
N ASN A 41 15.71 -7.69 16.75
CA ASN A 41 17.14 -7.39 16.60
C ASN A 41 17.78 -8.15 15.43
N SER A 42 17.41 -9.42 15.25
CA SER A 42 17.87 -10.23 14.12
C SER A 42 17.43 -9.63 12.78
N GLN A 43 16.19 -9.14 12.69
CA GLN A 43 15.69 -8.49 11.48
C GLN A 43 16.37 -7.15 11.21
N LEU A 44 16.62 -6.34 12.25
CA LEU A 44 17.36 -5.09 12.11
C LEU A 44 18.77 -5.33 11.59
N PHE A 45 19.49 -6.28 12.18
CA PHE A 45 20.83 -6.65 11.74
C PHE A 45 20.86 -7.13 10.28
N LEU A 46 19.91 -7.98 9.88
CA LEU A 46 19.79 -8.42 8.48
C LEU A 46 19.48 -7.26 7.52
N ALA A 47 18.68 -6.28 7.95
CA ALA A 47 18.36 -5.09 7.18
C ALA A 47 19.59 -4.16 7.03
N GLU A 48 20.43 -4.05 8.06
CA GLU A 48 21.69 -3.29 8.00
C GLU A 48 22.73 -3.95 7.09
N LEU A 49 22.82 -5.28 7.09
CA LEU A 49 23.72 -6.04 6.22
C LEU A 49 23.30 -6.03 4.75
N HIS A 50 22.02 -5.83 4.47
CA HIS A 50 21.50 -5.62 3.12
C HIS A 50 21.03 -4.17 2.94
N PRO A 51 21.94 -3.21 2.67
CA PRO A 51 21.57 -1.83 2.39
C PRO A 51 20.63 -1.70 1.18
N GLY A 52 20.49 -2.75 0.35
CA GLY A 52 19.54 -2.82 -0.76
C GLY A 52 18.07 -3.00 -0.38
N ASN A 53 17.73 -3.05 0.91
CA ASN A 53 16.35 -3.29 1.38
C ASN A 53 15.75 -2.08 2.11
N ALA A 54 16.55 -1.11 2.55
CA ALA A 54 16.07 0.15 3.15
C ALA A 54 15.52 1.13 2.09
N THR A 55 15.92 0.95 0.84
CA THR A 55 15.35 1.62 -0.32
C THR A 55 15.04 0.53 -1.32
N GLY A 56 13.75 0.23 -1.51
CA GLY A 56 13.31 -0.61 -2.62
C GLY A 56 14.04 -0.15 -3.87
N LYS A 57 14.77 -1.06 -4.52
CA LYS A 57 15.60 -0.85 -5.71
C LYS A 57 14.75 -0.42 -6.91
N PHE A 58 14.12 0.74 -6.84
CA PHE A 58 13.55 1.43 -7.97
C PHE A 58 14.62 2.38 -8.51
N THR A 59 15.66 1.77 -9.07
CA THR A 59 16.67 2.50 -9.82
C THR A 59 16.20 2.58 -11.27
N VAL A 60 16.06 3.80 -11.79
CA VAL A 60 15.81 3.99 -13.22
C VAL A 60 17.09 3.74 -14.00
N PRO A 61 17.02 3.28 -15.26
CA PRO A 61 18.19 3.20 -16.13
C PRO A 61 18.86 4.57 -16.33
N ASP A 62 20.15 4.56 -16.63
CA ASP A 62 20.90 5.77 -16.98
C ASP A 62 20.22 6.48 -18.16
N GLY A 63 20.07 7.80 -18.07
CA GLY A 63 19.41 8.58 -19.12
C GLY A 63 17.87 8.51 -19.11
N TYR A 64 17.24 7.84 -18.14
CA TYR A 64 15.77 7.70 -18.12
C TYR A 64 15.05 9.04 -18.16
N PHE A 65 15.43 9.99 -17.30
CA PHE A 65 14.76 11.28 -17.20
C PHE A 65 15.16 12.23 -18.33
N GLU A 66 16.38 12.13 -18.81
CA GLU A 66 16.93 12.88 -19.93
C GLU A 66 16.16 12.58 -21.22
N ASN A 67 15.81 11.31 -21.45
CA ASN A 67 15.06 10.88 -22.63
C ASN A 67 13.54 10.82 -22.41
N LEU A 68 13.04 11.05 -21.19
CA LEU A 68 11.62 10.86 -20.87
C LEU A 68 10.72 11.81 -21.67
N SER A 69 11.09 13.09 -21.70
CA SER A 69 10.30 14.13 -22.39
C SER A 69 10.17 13.83 -23.88
N GLU A 70 11.27 13.50 -24.55
CA GLU A 70 11.29 13.15 -25.97
C GLU A 70 10.41 11.93 -26.26
N HIS A 71 10.50 10.88 -25.42
CA HIS A 71 9.65 9.69 -25.59
C HIS A 71 8.16 10.02 -25.45
N ILE A 72 7.77 10.86 -24.48
CA ILE A 72 6.38 11.26 -24.29
C ILE A 72 5.86 12.02 -25.50
N GLU A 73 6.62 13.01 -25.98
CA GLU A 73 6.25 13.83 -27.15
C GLU A 73 6.14 13.01 -28.44
N SER A 74 7.10 12.10 -28.65
CA SER A 74 7.09 11.16 -29.77
C SER A 74 5.83 10.29 -29.74
N ARG A 75 5.45 9.76 -28.57
CA ARG A 75 4.25 8.92 -28.41
C ARG A 75 2.96 9.70 -28.66
N ILE A 76 2.86 10.93 -28.18
CA ILE A 76 1.70 11.81 -28.44
C ILE A 76 1.58 12.09 -29.94
N SER A 77 2.69 12.40 -30.60
CA SER A 77 2.71 12.70 -32.04
C SER A 77 2.30 11.48 -32.88
N VAL A 78 2.79 10.29 -32.53
CA VAL A 78 2.40 9.04 -33.18
C VAL A 78 0.90 8.76 -33.02
N GLU A 79 0.33 8.97 -31.82
CA GLU A 79 -1.10 8.73 -31.60
C GLU A 79 -1.97 9.71 -32.40
N LYS A 80 -1.60 11.00 -32.45
CA LYS A 80 -2.33 12.00 -33.26
C LYS A 80 -2.34 11.65 -34.75
N LEU A 81 -1.19 11.28 -35.30
CA LEU A 81 -1.10 10.86 -36.71
C LEU A 81 -1.96 9.60 -36.97
N ARG A 82 -2.00 8.68 -36.02
CA ARG A 82 -2.83 7.48 -36.09
C ARG A 82 -4.32 7.79 -36.03
N GLU A 83 -4.73 8.74 -35.18
CA GLU A 83 -6.10 9.25 -35.11
C GLU A 83 -6.51 9.97 -36.40
N GLU A 84 -5.63 10.80 -36.98
CA GLU A 84 -5.86 11.44 -38.27
C GLU A 84 -5.99 10.41 -39.40
N LEU A 85 -5.11 9.41 -39.46
CA LEU A 85 -5.20 8.36 -40.48
C LEU A 85 -6.41 7.43 -40.30
N SER A 86 -6.85 7.21 -39.05
CA SER A 86 -8.05 6.42 -38.74
C SER A 86 -9.34 7.21 -38.98
N GLY A 87 -9.35 8.51 -38.68
CA GLY A 87 -10.46 9.42 -38.95
C GLY A 87 -10.64 9.67 -40.45
N ASN A 88 -9.55 9.59 -41.22
CA ASN A 88 -9.57 9.78 -42.66
C ASN A 88 -9.81 8.47 -43.44
N SER A 89 -10.04 7.33 -42.75
CA SER A 89 -10.20 6.02 -43.40
C SER A 89 -11.64 5.48 -43.45
N PHE A 90 -12.66 6.16 -42.94
CA PHE A 90 -14.05 5.81 -43.26
C PHE A 90 -14.93 7.07 -43.30
N THR A 91 -15.42 7.35 -44.52
CA THR A 91 -16.29 8.45 -45.01
C THR A 91 -15.66 9.84 -45.15
#